data_AF-A0A9E3H9U4-F1
#
_entry.id   AF-A0A9E3H9U4-F1
#
_cell.length_a   1.000
_cell.length_b   1.000
_cell.length_c   1.000
_cell.angle_alpha   90.00
_cell.angle_beta   90.00
_cell.angle_gamma   90.00
#
_symmetry.space_group_name_H-M   'P 1'
#
loop_
_entity.id
_entity.type
_entity.pdbx_description
1 polymer ?
#
loop_
_entity_poly.entity_id
_entity_poly.type
_entity_poly.pdbx_seq_one_letter_code
_entity_poly.pdbx_strand_id
1 'polypeptide(L)'
;MGRLLYEHAFSYNGYLIIPFVFGKADNYEIYSYKLLSAIGYKSQFHKIENPAKIYGSNVSNILEIAKEHIDQNSEFVSESDYFKNRYVYRNSLIIVYREEGKSFYDHYPPDSLNNIAAPKIFTSEYECLSWIKQGLDGLNVRQKAR
;
A
#
# COMPACT_ATOMS: atom_id res chain seq x y z
N MET A 1 -1.90 -15.18 6.99
CA MET A 1 -1.68 -14.37 5.77
C MET A 1 -0.29 -13.76 5.87
N GLY A 2 0.51 -13.77 4.80
CA GLY A 2 1.81 -13.12 4.77
C GLY A 2 1.71 -11.59 4.85
N ARG A 3 2.81 -10.94 5.21
CA ARG A 3 2.97 -9.47 5.19
C ARG A 3 2.81 -8.91 3.78
N LEU A 4 2.20 -7.73 3.67
CA LEU A 4 2.17 -6.91 2.46
C LEU A 4 3.57 -6.31 2.22
N LEU A 5 4.11 -6.54 1.04
CA LEU A 5 5.48 -6.14 0.67
C LEU A 5 5.48 -4.72 0.11
N TYR A 6 5.20 -3.73 0.95
CA TYR A 6 5.08 -2.34 0.53
C TYR A 6 6.36 -1.77 -0.09
N GLU A 7 7.53 -2.29 0.28
CA GLU A 7 8.82 -1.95 -0.32
C GLU A 7 8.91 -2.32 -1.81
N HIS A 8 8.07 -3.25 -2.27
CA HIS A 8 7.95 -3.68 -3.65
C HIS A 8 6.68 -3.13 -4.32
N ALA A 9 5.93 -2.26 -3.65
CA ALA A 9 4.69 -1.73 -4.19
C ALA A 9 4.93 -0.70 -5.30
N PHE A 10 4.11 -0.78 -6.34
CA PHE A 10 4.26 0.01 -7.56
C PHE A 10 2.96 0.73 -7.92
N SER A 11 3.05 2.03 -8.22
CA SER A 11 1.90 2.83 -8.66
C SER A 11 1.70 2.69 -10.17
N TYR A 12 0.49 2.37 -10.60
CA TYR A 12 0.14 2.20 -12.01
C TYR A 12 -1.33 2.57 -12.25
N ASN A 13 -1.58 3.47 -13.22
CA ASN A 13 -2.92 3.90 -13.66
C ASN A 13 -3.91 4.22 -12.52
N GLY A 14 -3.46 4.87 -11.44
CA GLY A 14 -4.32 5.23 -10.31
C GLY A 14 -4.51 4.14 -9.26
N TYR A 15 -3.72 3.06 -9.32
CA TYR A 15 -3.68 1.99 -8.34
C TYR A 15 -2.29 1.81 -7.77
N LEU A 16 -2.20 1.49 -6.48
CA LEU A 16 -1.01 0.91 -5.89
C LEU A 16 -1.13 -0.61 -5.92
N ILE A 17 -0.25 -1.25 -6.67
CA ILE A 17 -0.10 -2.70 -6.74
C ILE A 17 0.80 -3.13 -5.59
N ILE A 18 0.28 -3.97 -4.68
CA ILE A 18 0.93 -4.33 -3.43
C ILE A 18 1.15 -5.85 -3.42
N PRO A 19 2.35 -6.33 -3.73
CA PRO A 19 2.63 -7.76 -3.75
C PRO A 19 2.69 -8.33 -2.33
N PHE A 20 2.38 -9.62 -2.21
CA PHE A 20 2.56 -10.39 -0.97
C PHE A 20 2.79 -11.88 -1.26
N VAL A 21 3.37 -12.58 -0.29
CA VAL A 21 3.51 -14.04 -0.37
C VAL A 21 2.19 -14.70 -0.01
N PHE A 22 1.57 -15.35 -0.99
CA PHE A 22 0.33 -16.10 -0.82
C PHE A 22 0.56 -17.43 -0.12
N GLY A 23 1.61 -18.15 -0.54
CA GLY A 23 1.94 -19.48 -0.02
C GLY A 23 3.35 -19.92 -0.39
N LYS A 24 3.71 -21.15 -0.01
CA LYS A 24 4.98 -21.78 -0.36
C LYS A 24 4.74 -23.19 -0.88
N ALA A 25 5.46 -23.59 -1.92
CA ALA A 25 5.48 -24.95 -2.46
C ALA A 25 6.93 -25.35 -2.75
N ASP A 26 7.40 -26.49 -2.22
CA ASP A 26 8.76 -27.01 -2.42
C ASP A 26 9.88 -25.95 -2.24
N ASN A 27 9.76 -25.14 -1.19
CA ASN A 27 10.64 -23.99 -0.85
C ASN A 27 10.54 -22.76 -1.78
N TYR A 28 9.70 -22.79 -2.80
CA TYR A 28 9.41 -21.62 -3.64
C TYR A 28 8.26 -20.82 -3.06
N GLU A 29 8.40 -19.49 -3.06
CA GLU A 29 7.34 -18.58 -2.68
C GLU A 29 6.38 -18.37 -3.85
N ILE A 30 5.08 -18.44 -3.55
CA ILE A 30 4.01 -18.14 -4.50
C ILE A 30 3.51 -16.74 -4.16
N TYR A 31 3.54 -15.84 -5.15
CA TYR A 31 3.18 -14.44 -4.97
C TYR A 31 1.78 -14.15 -5.47
N SER A 32 1.13 -13.21 -4.79
CA SER A 32 -0.15 -12.62 -5.15
C SER A 32 -0.06 -11.10 -4.93
N TYR A 33 -1.13 -10.36 -5.19
CA TYR A 33 -1.17 -8.92 -5.05
C TYR A 33 -2.52 -8.42 -4.53
N LYS A 34 -2.48 -7.24 -3.91
CA LYS A 34 -3.66 -6.43 -3.63
C LYS A 34 -3.60 -5.13 -4.41
N LEU A 35 -4.77 -4.59 -4.74
CA LEU A 35 -4.89 -3.26 -5.33
C LEU A 35 -5.43 -2.28 -4.30
N LEU A 36 -4.81 -1.10 -4.22
CA LEU A 36 -5.34 0.05 -3.49
C LEU A 36 -5.62 1.15 -4.52
N SER A 37 -6.88 1.53 -4.69
CA SER A 37 -7.28 2.56 -5.67
C SER A 37 -7.20 3.97 -5.09
N ALA A 38 -6.68 4.92 -5.87
CA ALA A 38 -6.62 6.34 -5.53
C ALA A 38 -8.00 7.00 -5.35
N ILE A 39 -9.04 6.47 -5.99
CA ILE A 39 -10.43 6.98 -5.85
C ILE A 39 -11.23 6.25 -4.76
N GLY A 40 -10.56 5.45 -3.93
CA GLY A 40 -11.21 4.74 -2.83
C GLY A 40 -12.26 3.75 -3.31
N TYR A 41 -13.31 3.56 -2.50
CA TYR A 41 -14.44 2.66 -2.78
C TYR A 41 -15.24 2.98 -4.06
N LYS A 42 -14.94 4.08 -4.76
CA LYS A 42 -15.51 4.35 -6.08
C LYS A 42 -14.98 3.40 -7.15
N SER A 43 -13.84 2.76 -6.93
CA SER A 43 -13.30 1.74 -7.82
C SER A 43 -13.63 0.34 -7.32
N GLN A 44 -14.06 -0.53 -8.23
CA GLN A 44 -14.24 -1.96 -7.94
C GLN A 44 -12.96 -2.67 -7.48
N PHE A 45 -11.78 -2.10 -7.76
CA PHE A 45 -10.48 -2.68 -7.38
C PHE A 45 -9.89 -2.08 -6.09
N HIS A 46 -10.68 -1.34 -5.31
CA HIS A 46 -10.20 -0.82 -4.04
C HIS A 46 -10.13 -1.91 -2.95
N LYS A 47 -8.91 -2.17 -2.46
CA LYS A 47 -8.58 -3.19 -1.46
C LYS A 47 -8.89 -4.63 -1.87
N ILE A 48 -8.99 -4.88 -3.18
CA ILE A 48 -9.24 -6.22 -3.71
C ILE A 48 -7.94 -7.02 -3.78
N GLU A 49 -8.03 -8.28 -3.41
CA GLU A 49 -6.96 -9.27 -3.50
C GLU A 49 -7.11 -10.08 -4.78
N ASN A 50 -6.03 -10.16 -5.55
CA ASN A 50 -5.88 -10.96 -6.76
C ASN A 50 -7.12 -11.00 -7.69
N PRO A 51 -7.59 -9.85 -8.20
CA PRO A 51 -8.74 -9.83 -9.10
C PRO A 51 -8.52 -10.64 -10.38
N ALA A 52 -7.27 -10.79 -10.85
CA ALA A 52 -6.93 -11.67 -11.97
C ALA A 52 -7.04 -13.17 -11.65
N LYS A 53 -7.01 -13.56 -10.37
CA LYS A 53 -6.94 -14.96 -9.90
C LYS A 53 -5.72 -15.74 -10.44
N ILE A 54 -4.63 -15.02 -10.73
CA ILE A 54 -3.36 -15.58 -11.22
C ILE A 54 -2.30 -15.34 -10.16
N TYR A 55 -1.40 -16.32 -9.98
CA TYR A 55 -0.30 -16.25 -9.03
C TYR A 55 1.03 -16.13 -9.76
N GLY A 56 1.99 -15.44 -9.15
CA GLY A 56 3.32 -15.23 -9.71
C GLY A 56 4.39 -16.07 -9.04
N SER A 57 5.44 -16.41 -9.77
CA SER A 57 6.61 -17.14 -9.24
C SER A 57 7.64 -16.23 -8.56
N ASN A 58 7.52 -14.92 -8.77
CA ASN A 58 8.34 -13.89 -8.15
C ASN A 58 7.59 -12.54 -8.14
N VAL A 59 8.14 -11.57 -7.41
CA VAL A 59 7.57 -10.22 -7.29
C VAL A 59 7.39 -9.54 -8.65
N SER A 60 8.41 -9.54 -9.52
CA SER A 60 8.32 -8.87 -10.82
C SER A 60 7.21 -9.47 -11.70
N ASN A 61 7.09 -10.80 -11.71
CA ASN A 61 6.05 -11.49 -12.47
C ASN A 61 4.64 -11.15 -11.98
N ILE A 62 4.40 -11.11 -10.67
CA ILE A 62 3.05 -10.76 -10.16
C ILE A 62 2.70 -9.29 -10.40
N LEU A 63 3.70 -8.39 -10.42
CA LEU A 63 3.49 -6.98 -10.79
C LEU A 63 3.08 -6.83 -12.25
N GLU A 64 3.70 -7.56 -13.18
CA GLU A 64 3.31 -7.53 -14.59
C GLU A 64 1.90 -8.10 -14.82
N ILE A 65 1.54 -9.21 -14.15
CA ILE A 65 0.17 -9.75 -14.18
C ILE A 65 -0.85 -8.71 -13.69
N ALA A 66 -0.53 -7.99 -12.61
CA ALA A 66 -1.42 -6.97 -12.07
C ALA A 66 -1.56 -5.78 -13.02
N LYS A 67 -0.48 -5.34 -13.69
CA LYS A 67 -0.53 -4.28 -14.71
C LYS A 67 -1.41 -4.69 -15.88
N GLU A 68 -1.20 -5.88 -16.45
CA GLU A 68 -2.01 -6.40 -17.55
C GLU A 68 -3.50 -6.46 -17.17
N HIS A 69 -3.80 -6.91 -15.94
CA HIS A 69 -5.18 -6.93 -15.45
C HIS A 69 -5.79 -5.52 -15.37
N ILE A 70 -5.04 -4.53 -14.86
CA ILE A 70 -5.48 -3.14 -14.80
C ILE A 70 -5.74 -2.59 -16.21
N ASP A 71 -4.83 -2.82 -17.15
CA ASP A 71 -4.97 -2.33 -18.54
C ASP A 71 -6.22 -2.87 -19.23
N GLN A 72 -6.60 -4.12 -18.94
CA GLN A 72 -7.75 -4.77 -19.56
C GLN A 72 -9.09 -4.44 -18.88
N ASN A 73 -9.09 -4.09 -17.60
CA ASN A 73 -10.32 -4.06 -16.79
C ASN A 73 -10.56 -2.75 -16.02
N SER A 74 -9.63 -1.79 -16.06
CA SER A 74 -9.80 -0.55 -15.30
C SER A 74 -10.87 0.34 -15.91
N GLU A 75 -11.70 0.90 -15.03
CA GLU A 75 -12.79 1.82 -15.38
C GLU A 75 -12.32 3.27 -15.49
N PHE A 76 -11.09 3.58 -15.05
CA PHE A 76 -10.56 4.94 -15.06
C PHE A 76 -9.04 4.95 -15.17
N VAL A 77 -8.51 6.03 -15.72
CA VAL A 77 -7.07 6.32 -15.67
C VAL A 77 -6.89 7.59 -14.84
N SER A 78 -6.04 7.53 -13.82
CA SER A 78 -5.71 8.72 -13.03
C SER A 78 -4.71 9.59 -13.77
N GLU A 79 -4.99 10.90 -13.87
CA GLU A 79 -4.05 11.89 -14.41
C GLU A 79 -2.91 12.23 -13.43
N SER A 80 -3.06 11.88 -12.15
CA SER A 80 -2.07 12.14 -11.10
C SER A 80 -1.69 10.88 -10.33
N ASP A 81 -0.44 10.81 -9.88
CA ASP A 81 0.04 9.74 -9.02
C ASP A 81 -0.21 10.08 -7.55
N TYR A 82 -1.39 9.70 -7.04
CA TYR A 82 -1.75 9.80 -5.61
C TYR A 82 -0.73 9.09 -4.70
N PHE A 83 -0.09 8.03 -5.20
CA PHE A 83 0.86 7.21 -4.45
C PHE A 83 2.32 7.67 -4.59
N LYS A 84 2.54 8.84 -5.19
CA LYS A 84 3.88 9.41 -5.40
C LYS A 84 4.65 9.57 -4.08
N ASN A 85 3.99 10.12 -3.08
CA ASN A 85 4.57 10.40 -1.76
C ASN A 85 4.25 9.26 -0.79
N ARG A 86 4.59 8.03 -1.18
CA ARG A 86 4.47 6.84 -0.34
C ARG A 86 5.78 6.54 0.37
N TYR A 87 5.67 6.08 1.60
CA TYR A 87 6.78 5.75 2.48
C TYR A 87 6.54 4.40 3.13
N VAL A 88 7.61 3.65 3.33
CA VAL A 88 7.57 2.39 4.06
C VAL A 88 8.38 2.55 5.34
N TYR A 89 7.74 2.38 6.49
CA TYR A 89 8.41 2.43 7.78
C TYR A 89 7.91 1.32 8.69
N ARG A 90 8.84 0.48 9.18
CA ARG A 90 8.52 -0.70 10.02
C ARG A 90 7.44 -1.60 9.40
N ASN A 91 7.55 -1.78 8.08
CA ASN A 91 6.60 -2.53 7.26
C ASN A 91 5.18 -1.94 7.17
N SER A 92 4.93 -0.75 7.70
CA SER A 92 3.70 0.00 7.42
C SER A 92 3.88 0.85 6.16
N LEU A 93 2.78 1.02 5.42
CA LEU A 93 2.69 1.97 4.31
C LEU A 93 2.09 3.27 4.82
N ILE A 94 2.79 4.37 4.55
CA ILE A 94 2.33 5.73 4.81
C ILE A 94 2.21 6.43 3.46
N ILE A 95 1.08 7.05 3.16
CA ILE A 95 0.90 7.87 1.96
C ILE A 95 0.60 9.28 2.44
N VAL A 96 1.43 10.25 2.05
CA VAL A 96 1.22 11.66 2.39
C VAL A 96 0.65 12.39 1.18
N TYR A 97 -0.43 13.14 1.38
CA TYR A 97 -0.99 13.99 0.33
C TYR A 97 -1.25 15.40 0.86
N ARG A 98 -1.38 16.35 -0.08
CA ARG A 98 -1.62 17.75 0.21
C ARG A 98 -2.94 18.21 -0.39
N GLU A 99 -3.70 18.92 0.41
CA GLU A 99 -4.97 19.52 0.02
C GLU A 99 -5.07 20.88 0.74
N GLU A 100 -5.37 21.95 -0.01
CA GLU A 100 -5.50 23.33 0.52
C GLU A 100 -4.35 23.79 1.43
N GLY A 101 -3.11 23.46 1.07
CA GLY A 101 -1.91 23.83 1.85
C GLY A 101 -1.72 23.05 3.15
N LYS A 102 -2.60 22.07 3.44
CA LYS A 102 -2.50 21.15 4.58
C LYS A 102 -1.96 19.80 4.11
N SER A 103 -1.27 19.10 5.00
CA SER A 103 -0.77 17.74 4.79
C SER A 103 -1.60 16.74 5.57
N PHE A 104 -2.05 15.72 4.86
CA PHE A 104 -2.81 14.58 5.36
C PHE A 104 -2.03 13.30 5.10
N TYR A 105 -2.45 12.21 5.73
CA TYR A 105 -1.83 10.91 5.50
C TYR A 105 -2.83 9.77 5.63
N ASP A 106 -2.55 8.72 4.86
CA ASP A 106 -3.06 7.38 5.12
C ASP A 106 -1.98 6.55 5.80
N HIS A 107 -2.40 5.62 6.65
CA HIS A 107 -1.51 4.66 7.32
C HIS A 107 -2.11 3.27 7.24
N TYR A 108 -1.41 2.37 6.54
CA TYR A 108 -1.80 0.97 6.39
C TYR A 108 -0.82 0.05 7.14
N PRO A 109 -1.31 -0.78 8.08
CA PRO A 109 -0.47 -1.75 8.79
C PRO A 109 0.15 -2.80 7.85
N PRO A 110 1.16 -3.56 8.32
CA PRO A 110 1.88 -4.55 7.49
C PRO A 110 1.02 -5.69 6.94
N ASP A 111 -0.15 -5.95 7.51
CA ASP A 111 -0.99 -7.12 7.25
C ASP A 111 -2.38 -6.78 6.69
N SER A 112 -2.72 -5.50 6.61
CA SER A 112 -4.05 -5.07 6.16
C SER A 112 -4.03 -3.74 5.42
N LEU A 113 -4.94 -3.62 4.45
CA LEU A 113 -5.24 -2.34 3.79
C LEU A 113 -6.34 -1.57 4.54
N ASN A 114 -6.41 -1.69 5.86
CA ASN A 114 -7.28 -0.84 6.67
C ASN A 114 -6.53 0.44 7.04
N ASN A 115 -7.09 1.60 6.70
CA ASN A 115 -6.45 2.87 7.04
C ASN A 115 -6.66 3.16 8.54
N ILE A 116 -5.57 3.25 9.29
CA ILE A 116 -5.56 3.53 10.73
C ILE A 116 -5.00 4.92 11.04
N ALA A 117 -4.96 5.82 10.06
CA ALA A 117 -4.54 7.20 10.27
C ALA A 117 -5.42 7.86 11.33
N ALA A 118 -4.76 8.47 12.33
CA ALA A 118 -5.43 9.36 13.27
C ALA A 118 -5.85 10.65 12.55
N PRO A 119 -6.99 11.26 12.92
CA PRO A 119 -7.49 12.49 12.32
C PRO A 119 -6.65 13.70 12.75
N LYS A 120 -5.43 13.80 12.20
CA LYS A 120 -4.47 14.86 12.48
C LYS A 120 -4.03 15.51 11.17
N ILE A 121 -4.04 16.83 11.17
CA ILE A 121 -3.65 17.68 10.04
C ILE A 121 -2.28 18.28 10.36
N PHE A 122 -1.42 18.34 9.34
CA PHE A 122 -0.07 18.88 9.45
C PHE A 122 0.12 20.07 8.50
N THR A 123 1.09 20.92 8.82
CA THR A 123 1.47 22.06 7.97
C THR A 123 2.48 21.65 6.91
N SER A 124 3.17 20.52 7.11
CA SER A 124 4.15 20.00 6.17
C SER A 124 4.22 18.47 6.20
N GLU A 125 4.72 17.91 5.11
CA GLU A 125 5.04 16.48 4.99
C GLU A 125 6.11 16.05 6.00
N TYR A 126 7.12 16.89 6.25
CA TYR A 126 8.15 16.61 7.25
C TYR A 126 7.58 16.48 8.66
N GLU A 127 6.69 17.40 9.05
CA GLU A 127 6.01 17.36 10.34
C GLU A 127 5.15 16.09 10.49
N CYS A 128 4.41 15.75 9.42
CA CYS A 128 3.58 14.56 9.34
C CYS A 128 4.41 13.29 9.56
N LEU A 129 5.46 13.09 8.76
CA LEU A 129 6.33 11.92 8.83
C LEU A 129 7.05 11.82 10.18
N SER A 130 7.51 12.95 10.73
CA SER A 130 8.17 12.98 12.04
C SER A 130 7.23 12.51 13.15
N TRP A 131 5.99 12.96 13.15
CA TRP A 131 4.99 12.56 14.14
C TRP A 131 4.61 11.08 14.01
N ILE A 132 4.40 10.59 12.79
CA ILE A 132 4.10 9.17 12.53
C ILE A 132 5.25 8.28 13.01
N LYS A 133 6.49 8.67 12.70
CA LYS A 133 7.69 7.94 13.12
C LYS A 133 7.79 7.87 14.65
N GLN A 134 7.58 8.98 15.36
CA GLN A 134 7.56 9.00 16.82
C GLN A 134 6.48 8.07 17.39
N GLY A 135 5.27 8.08 16.82
CA GLY A 135 4.18 7.19 17.23
C GLY A 135 4.52 5.71 17.05
N LEU A 136 5.04 5.34 15.88
CA LEU A 136 5.47 3.98 15.58
C LEU A 136 6.65 3.56 16.46
N ASP A 137 7.60 4.45 16.70
CA ASP A 137 8.77 4.25 17.57
C ASP A 137 8.34 3.94 19.02
N GLY A 138 7.46 4.76 19.58
CA GLY A 138 6.92 4.56 20.93
C GLY A 138 6.12 3.25 21.09
N LEU A 139 5.37 2.83 20.07
CA LEU A 139 4.63 1.56 20.10
C LEU A 139 5.57 0.35 20.16
N ASN A 140 6.65 0.31 19.37
CA ASN A 140 7.55 -0.86 19.42
C ASN A 140 8.33 -0.96 20.73
N VAL A 141 8.67 0.17 21.37
CA VAL A 141 9.32 0.12 22.69
C VAL A 141 8.40 -0.56 23.70
N ARG A 142 7.10 -0.24 23.67
CA ARG A 142 6.10 -0.87 24.55
C ARG A 142 5.86 -2.34 24.23
N GLN A 143 5.89 -2.73 22.96
CA GLN A 143 5.74 -4.14 22.56
C GLN A 143 6.95 -4.99 22.95
N LYS A 144 8.18 -4.46 22.86
CA LYS A 144 9.40 -5.19 23.26
C LYS A 144 9.58 -5.29 24.78
N ALA A 145 8.88 -4.47 25.55
CA ALA A 145 8.91 -4.50 27.02
C ALA A 145 7.86 -5.45 27.63
N ARG A 146 7.02 -6.09 26.79
CA ARG A 146 6.10 -7.17 27.16
C ARG A 146 6.68 -8.51 26.73
#